data_AF-A0A259ICA9-F1
#
_entry.id   AF-A0A259ICA9-F1
#
_cell.length_a   1.000
_cell.length_b   1.000
_cell.length_c   1.000
_cell.angle_alpha   90.00
_cell.angle_beta   90.00
_cell.angle_gamma   90.00
#
_symmetry.space_group_name_H-M   'P 1'
#
loop_
_entity.id
_entity.type
_entity.pdbx_description
1 polymer ?
#
loop_
_entity_poly.entity_id
_entity_poly.type
_entity_poly.pdbx_seq_one_letter_code
_entity_poly.pdbx_strand_id
1 'polypeptide(L)'
;MTLIDRFIIEFDTALRSVVGGAHAHRPTPGSDKQSTALLDTKDREHAAGLMRVNHVGEVCAQALYQSQKLVARNPEIRQMLDHSGQEEMDHLAWCETRLQELGSHTSYLNPIWY
;
A
#
# COMPACT_ATOMS: atom_id res chain seq x y z
N MET A 1 4.10 -16.27 -20.03
CA MET A 1 4.49 -16.47 -18.62
C MET A 1 4.11 -17.86 -18.18
N THR A 2 5.00 -18.53 -17.47
CA THR A 2 4.74 -19.82 -16.84
C THR A 2 3.91 -19.63 -15.55
N LEU A 3 3.34 -20.71 -15.00
CA LEU A 3 2.64 -20.67 -13.72
C LEU A 3 3.58 -20.29 -12.55
N ILE A 4 4.85 -20.69 -12.64
CA ILE A 4 5.89 -20.37 -11.66
C ILE A 4 6.17 -18.87 -11.69
N ASP A 5 6.31 -18.26 -12.88
CA ASP A 5 6.52 -16.82 -12.99
C ASP A 5 5.37 -16.04 -12.33
N ARG A 6 4.13 -16.50 -12.54
CA ARG A 6 2.97 -15.84 -11.93
C ARG A 6 2.98 -15.97 -10.41
N PHE A 7 3.32 -17.14 -9.88
CA PHE A 7 3.40 -17.34 -8.43
C PHE A 7 4.48 -16.45 -7.80
N ILE A 8 5.65 -16.33 -8.44
CA ILE A 8 6.73 -15.46 -7.96
C ILE A 8 6.27 -14.00 -7.90
N ILE A 9 5.60 -13.52 -8.94
CA ILE A 9 5.11 -12.13 -8.99
C ILE A 9 4.07 -11.86 -7.89
N GLU A 10 3.04 -12.71 -7.75
CA GLU A 10 2.01 -12.48 -6.72
C GLU A 10 2.61 -12.61 -5.30
N PHE A 11 3.59 -13.49 -5.10
CA PHE A 11 4.31 -13.60 -3.83
C PHE A 11 5.15 -12.34 -3.52
N ASP A 12 5.85 -11.77 -4.52
CA ASP A 12 6.58 -10.51 -4.37
C ASP A 12 5.62 -9.36 -4.01
N THR A 13 4.47 -9.27 -4.67
CA THR A 13 3.43 -8.27 -4.35
C THR A 13 2.95 -8.41 -2.90
N ALA A 14 2.69 -9.64 -2.44
CA ALA A 14 2.31 -9.90 -1.05
C ALA A 14 3.40 -9.50 -0.07
N LEU A 15 4.66 -9.84 -0.36
CA LEU A 15 5.80 -9.52 0.50
C LEU A 15 5.97 -8.00 0.64
N ARG A 16 5.87 -7.25 -0.46
CA ARG A 16 5.92 -5.78 -0.45
C ARG A 16 4.76 -5.16 0.32
N SER A 17 3.59 -5.77 0.23
CA SER A 17 2.39 -5.31 0.95
C SER A 17 2.54 -5.49 2.46
N VAL A 18 3.17 -6.57 2.89
CA VAL A 18 3.28 -6.94 4.30
C VAL A 18 4.50 -6.34 4.98
N VAL A 19 5.67 -6.48 4.36
CA VAL A 19 6.98 -6.17 4.96
C VAL A 19 7.43 -4.74 4.66
N GLY A 20 6.79 -4.07 3.70
CA GLY A 20 7.18 -2.75 3.22
C GLY A 20 8.08 -2.84 1.98
N GLY A 21 8.54 -1.68 1.50
CA GLY A 21 9.24 -1.59 0.21
C GLY A 21 8.28 -1.58 -0.97
N ALA A 22 7.06 -1.08 -0.76
CA ALA A 22 6.14 -0.73 -1.83
C ALA A 22 6.79 0.35 -2.72
N HIS A 23 6.62 0.23 -4.02
CA HIS A 23 7.18 1.19 -4.98
C HIS A 23 6.03 1.87 -5.71
N ALA A 24 5.97 3.19 -5.61
CA ALA A 24 5.00 3.97 -6.35
C ALA A 24 5.48 4.17 -7.80
N HIS A 25 4.60 3.88 -8.75
CA HIS A 25 4.74 4.25 -10.15
C HIS A 25 4.32 5.70 -10.40
N ARG A 26 3.41 6.22 -9.57
CA ARG A 26 2.93 7.60 -9.63
C ARG A 26 3.63 8.48 -8.58
N PRO A 27 3.84 9.78 -8.88
CA PRO A 27 4.40 10.70 -7.88
C PRO A 27 3.45 10.85 -6.69
N THR A 28 4.02 11.05 -5.51
CA THR A 28 3.24 11.30 -4.29
C THR A 28 2.37 12.55 -4.49
N PRO A 29 1.06 12.48 -4.21
CA PRO A 29 0.17 13.62 -4.36
C PRO A 29 0.67 14.82 -3.54
N GLY A 30 0.81 15.97 -4.20
CA GLY A 30 1.26 17.19 -3.55
C GLY A 30 2.76 17.30 -3.33
N SER A 31 3.58 16.44 -3.94
CA SER A 31 5.06 16.53 -3.94
C SER A 31 5.60 17.91 -4.31
N ASP A 32 4.86 18.64 -5.14
CA ASP A 32 5.25 19.95 -5.66
C ASP A 32 5.06 21.08 -4.62
N LYS A 33 4.46 20.76 -3.47
CA LYS A 33 4.22 21.70 -2.38
C LYS A 33 5.18 21.39 -1.24
N GLN A 34 6.07 22.33 -0.93
CA GLN A 34 6.80 22.26 0.33
C GLN A 34 5.82 22.45 1.49
N SER A 35 5.74 21.47 2.39
CA SER A 35 5.02 21.65 3.65
C SER A 35 5.77 22.68 4.49
N THR A 36 5.17 23.86 4.67
CA THR A 36 5.75 24.97 5.44
C THR A 36 5.36 24.93 6.92
N ALA A 37 4.42 24.06 7.29
CA ALA A 37 3.92 23.95 8.66
C ALA A 37 4.64 22.81 9.40
N LEU A 38 5.43 23.18 10.41
CA LEU A 38 5.94 22.23 11.39
C LEU A 38 4.79 21.84 12.31
N LEU A 39 4.48 20.54 12.37
CA LEU A 39 3.57 20.00 13.39
C LEU A 39 4.27 20.03 14.74
N ASP A 40 3.51 20.32 15.79
CA ASP A 40 4.00 20.03 17.14
C ASP A 40 4.09 18.51 17.35
N THR A 41 4.68 18.11 18.49
CA THR A 41 4.93 16.69 18.76
C THR A 41 3.62 15.90 18.86
N LYS A 42 2.59 16.47 19.47
CA LYS A 42 1.32 15.79 19.71
C LYS A 42 0.54 15.60 18.40
N ASP A 43 0.52 16.63 17.57
CA ASP A 43 -0.13 16.59 16.26
C ASP A 43 0.60 15.61 15.32
N ARG A 44 1.95 15.57 15.38
CA ARG A 44 2.74 14.60 14.61
C ARG A 44 2.44 13.16 15.01
N GLU A 45 2.40 12.87 16.31
CA GLU A 45 2.07 11.54 16.83
C GLU A 45 0.64 11.12 16.46
N HIS A 46 -0.31 12.03 16.56
CA HIS A 46 -1.69 11.78 16.17
C HIS A 46 -1.82 11.50 14.66
N ALA A 47 -1.19 12.34 13.82
CA ALA A 47 -1.16 12.15 12.39
C ALA A 47 -0.50 10.82 11.99
N ALA A 48 0.58 10.43 12.68
CA ALA A 48 1.21 9.12 12.47
C ALA A 48 0.26 7.96 12.81
N GLY A 49 -0.52 8.09 13.89
CA GLY A 49 -1.56 7.13 14.24
C GLY A 49 -2.61 6.95 13.12
N LEU A 50 -3.12 8.06 12.59
CA LEU A 50 -4.07 8.04 11.48
C LEU A 50 -3.46 7.43 10.21
N MET A 51 -2.21 7.78 9.90
CA MET A 51 -1.52 7.25 8.72
C MET A 51 -1.24 5.75 8.83
N ARG A 52 -0.99 5.22 10.04
CA ARG A 52 -0.89 3.75 10.24
C ARG A 52 -2.21 3.04 9.96
N VAL A 53 -3.34 3.65 10.33
CA VAL A 53 -4.67 3.11 10.00
C VAL A 53 -4.87 3.12 8.48
N ASN A 54 -4.50 4.22 7.81
CA ASN A 54 -4.60 4.30 6.35
C ASN A 54 -3.73 3.24 5.67
N HIS A 55 -2.46 3.13 6.08
CA HIS A 55 -1.54 2.12 5.56
C HIS A 55 -2.10 0.70 5.70
N VAL A 56 -2.65 0.34 6.87
CA VAL A 56 -3.26 -0.99 7.07
C VAL A 56 -4.48 -1.18 6.17
N GLY A 57 -5.26 -0.12 5.92
CA GLY A 57 -6.34 -0.12 4.93
C GLY A 57 -5.84 -0.55 3.55
N GLU A 58 -4.72 0.01 3.08
CA GLU A 58 -4.15 -0.34 1.78
C GLU A 58 -3.63 -1.79 1.73
N VAL A 59 -3.07 -2.30 2.85
CA VAL A 59 -2.68 -3.72 2.98
C VAL A 59 -3.89 -4.64 2.82
N CYS A 60 -5.00 -4.33 3.51
CA CYS A 60 -6.24 -5.09 3.38
C CYS A 60 -6.82 -5.01 1.96
N ALA A 61 -6.77 -3.84 1.32
CA ALA A 61 -7.24 -3.64 -0.04
C ALA A 61 -6.44 -4.48 -1.04
N GLN A 62 -5.12 -4.56 -0.88
CA GLN A 62 -4.26 -5.45 -1.69
C GLN A 62 -4.66 -6.91 -1.58
N ALA A 63 -4.83 -7.40 -0.35
CA ALA A 63 -5.29 -8.77 -0.10
C ALA A 63 -6.66 -9.04 -0.73
N LEU A 64 -7.59 -8.08 -0.61
CA LEU A 64 -8.92 -8.16 -1.22
C LEU A 64 -8.83 -8.27 -2.75
N TYR A 65 -8.08 -7.38 -3.41
CA TYR A 65 -8.02 -7.35 -4.87
C TYR A 65 -7.28 -8.55 -5.44
N GLN A 66 -6.18 -9.00 -4.82
CA GLN A 66 -5.50 -10.21 -5.25
C GLN A 66 -6.35 -11.46 -5.06
N SER A 67 -6.99 -11.63 -3.89
CA SER A 67 -7.84 -12.80 -3.64
C SER A 67 -9.05 -12.85 -4.58
N GLN A 68 -9.71 -11.71 -4.83
CA GLN A 68 -10.81 -11.64 -5.79
C GLN A 68 -10.34 -11.89 -7.23
N LYS A 69 -9.15 -11.38 -7.63
CA LYS A 69 -8.56 -11.59 -8.96
C LYS A 69 -8.33 -13.08 -9.25
N LEU A 70 -7.96 -13.86 -8.24
CA LEU A 70 -7.72 -15.30 -8.38
C LEU A 70 -8.99 -16.09 -8.72
N VAL A 71 -10.15 -15.66 -8.22
CA VAL A 71 -11.44 -16.35 -8.42
C VAL A 71 -12.35 -15.68 -9.47
N ALA A 72 -11.98 -14.49 -9.96
CA ALA A 72 -12.73 -13.77 -10.98
C ALA A 72 -12.80 -14.56 -12.30
N ARG A 73 -14.03 -14.87 -12.74
CA ARG A 73 -14.31 -15.56 -14.01
C ARG A 73 -14.46 -14.61 -15.19
N ASN A 74 -14.92 -13.39 -14.92
CA ASN A 74 -15.09 -12.37 -15.93
C ASN A 74 -13.72 -11.67 -16.18
N PRO A 75 -13.27 -11.58 -17.45
CA PRO A 75 -11.98 -10.97 -17.79
C PRO A 75 -11.92 -9.46 -17.54
N GLU A 76 -13.02 -8.72 -17.74
CA GLU A 76 -13.09 -7.28 -17.45
C GLU A 76 -12.93 -7.02 -15.95
N ILE A 77 -13.61 -7.80 -15.10
CA ILE A 77 -13.47 -7.71 -13.63
C ILE A 77 -12.03 -8.01 -13.21
N ARG A 78 -11.41 -9.03 -13.82
CA ARG A 78 -10.03 -9.39 -13.52
C ARG A 78 -9.06 -8.27 -13.84
N GLN A 79 -9.26 -7.59 -14.99
CA GLN A 79 -8.43 -6.45 -15.38
C GLN A 79 -8.64 -5.24 -14.46
N MET A 80 -9.90 -4.97 -14.07
CA MET A 80 -10.23 -3.92 -13.10
C MET A 80 -9.53 -4.17 -11.76
N LEU A 81 -9.61 -5.39 -11.21
CA LEU A 81 -8.95 -5.74 -9.94
C LEU A 81 -7.43 -5.64 -10.02
N ASP A 82 -6.84 -5.99 -11.16
CA ASP A 82 -5.40 -5.83 -11.37
C ASP A 82 -5.00 -4.35 -11.40
N HIS A 83 -5.80 -3.51 -12.05
CA HIS A 83 -5.59 -2.07 -12.05
C HIS A 83 -5.74 -1.46 -10.65
N SER A 84 -6.80 -1.82 -9.92
CA SER A 84 -6.99 -1.36 -8.53
C SER A 84 -5.83 -1.80 -7.64
N GLY A 85 -5.36 -3.05 -7.77
CA GLY A 85 -4.17 -3.52 -7.05
C GLY A 85 -2.92 -2.71 -7.38
N GLN A 86 -2.74 -2.24 -8.61
CA GLN A 86 -1.61 -1.35 -8.93
C GLN A 86 -1.75 0.02 -8.26
N GLU A 87 -2.97 0.60 -8.25
CA GLU A 87 -3.21 1.88 -7.58
C GLU A 87 -2.97 1.81 -6.07
N GLU A 88 -3.41 0.73 -5.41
CA GLU A 88 -3.18 0.57 -3.97
C GLU A 88 -1.70 0.35 -3.62
N MET A 89 -0.89 -0.16 -4.55
CA MET A 89 0.55 -0.27 -4.32
C MET A 89 1.20 1.12 -4.26
N ASP A 90 0.74 2.06 -5.10
CA ASP A 90 1.17 3.45 -5.02
C ASP A 90 0.74 4.08 -3.69
N HIS A 91 -0.52 3.88 -3.29
CA HIS A 91 -1.05 4.40 -2.03
C HIS A 91 -0.29 3.87 -0.83
N LEU A 92 0.02 2.57 -0.82
CA LEU A 92 0.80 1.92 0.21
C LEU A 92 2.20 2.56 0.32
N ALA A 93 2.89 2.76 -0.80
CA ALA A 93 4.21 3.42 -0.85
C ALA A 93 4.15 4.88 -0.36
N TRP A 94 3.09 5.62 -0.70
CA TRP A 94 2.90 6.98 -0.20
C TRP A 94 2.63 7.01 1.31
N CYS A 95 1.82 6.08 1.83
CA CYS A 95 1.57 5.95 3.26
C CYS A 95 2.85 5.58 4.02
N GLU A 96 3.65 4.66 3.49
CA GLU A 96 4.94 4.26 4.06
C GLU A 96 5.90 5.45 4.11
N THR A 97 6.05 6.17 3.00
CA THR A 97 6.87 7.40 2.94
C THR A 97 6.39 8.43 3.96
N ARG A 98 5.08 8.65 4.06
CA ARG A 98 4.52 9.63 4.99
C ARG A 98 4.72 9.22 6.45
N LEU A 99 4.66 7.94 6.78
CA LEU A 99 5.00 7.45 8.12
C LEU A 99 6.46 7.71 8.47
N GLN A 100 7.38 7.51 7.51
CA GLN A 100 8.80 7.83 7.70
C GLN A 100 9.03 9.33 7.93
N GLU A 101 8.38 10.20 7.16
CA GLU A 101 8.43 11.66 7.35
C GLU A 101 7.91 12.10 8.73
N LEU A 102 6.92 11.38 9.27
CA LEU A 102 6.37 11.63 10.60
C LEU A 102 7.23 11.01 11.73
N GLY A 103 8.31 10.29 11.40
CA GLY A 103 9.17 9.59 12.37
C GLY A 103 8.49 8.36 13.00
N SER A 104 7.60 7.71 12.26
CA SER A 104 6.84 6.53 12.68
C SER A 104 7.18 5.31 11.82
N HIS A 105 6.56 4.19 12.12
CA HIS A 105 6.66 2.92 11.40
C HIS A 105 5.29 2.45 10.90
N THR A 106 5.29 1.47 9.99
CA THR A 106 4.09 0.73 9.53
C THR A 106 3.62 -0.26 10.60
N SER A 107 2.44 -0.88 10.44
CA SER A 107 1.94 -1.81 11.46
C SER A 107 2.75 -3.11 11.50
N TYR A 108 3.19 -3.52 12.68
CA TYR A 108 3.84 -4.83 12.89
C TYR A 108 2.90 -6.01 12.64
N LEU A 109 1.60 -5.75 12.59
CA LEU A 109 0.55 -6.76 12.36
C LEU A 109 0.12 -6.83 10.90
N ASN A 110 0.82 -6.16 9.97
CA ASN A 110 0.55 -6.29 8.52
C ASN A 110 0.36 -7.76 8.06
N PRO A 111 1.14 -8.76 8.53
CA PRO A 111 0.93 -10.15 8.12
C PRO A 111 -0.43 -10.75 8.51
N ILE A 112 -1.14 -10.15 9.48
CA ILE A 112 -2.47 -10.61 9.91
C ILE A 112 -3.58 -9.93 9.10
N TRP A 113 -3.31 -8.71 8.62
CA TRP A 113 -4.27 -7.91 7.86
C TRP A 113 -4.32 -8.28 6.38
N TYR A 114 -3.22 -8.83 5.86
CA TYR A 114 -3.11 -9.35 4.50
C TYR A 114 -3.65 -10.78 4.40
#